data_AF-A0A3N9UVN2-F1
#
_entry.id   AF-A0A3N9UVN2-F1
#
_cell.length_a   1.000
_cell.length_b   1.000
_cell.length_c   1.000
_cell.angle_alpha   90.00
_cell.angle_beta   90.00
_cell.angle_gamma   90.00
#
_symmetry.space_group_name_H-M   'P 1'
#
loop_
_entity.id
_entity.type
_entity.pdbx_description
1 polymer ?
#
loop_
_entity_poly.entity_id
_entity_poly.type
_entity_poly.pdbx_seq_one_letter_code
_entity_poly.pdbx_strand_id
1 'polypeptide(L)'
;MLALAVIASLPVLSSMPFIVWNFEGFMRSMLFQAVRSPMDDFGTISVGALMGWSGLPGRLPMFAVMLLATALAWRRRIGPYIATLFIMATFIDYSSVLFPQYMVWVVPFIPLVMCDLWDAVQSKMLPRPTT
;
A
#
# COMPACT_ATOMS: atom_id res chain seq x y z
N MET A 1 22.00 3.00 0.12
CA MET A 1 21.87 1.63 -0.46
C MET A 1 21.86 0.55 0.61
N LEU A 2 22.74 0.58 1.61
CA LEU A 2 22.73 -0.38 2.74
C LEU A 2 21.36 -0.51 3.42
N ALA A 3 20.70 0.60 3.75
CA ALA A 3 19.38 0.59 4.39
C ALA A 3 18.31 -0.13 3.56
N LEU A 4 18.30 0.06 2.23
CA LEU A 4 17.37 -0.64 1.34
C LEU A 4 17.66 -2.14 1.28
N ALA A 5 18.94 -2.53 1.28
CA ALA A 5 19.33 -3.93 1.31
C ALA A 5 18.89 -4.61 2.63
N VAL A 6 19.00 -3.92 3.76
CA VAL A 6 18.52 -4.41 5.06
C VAL A 6 17.00 -4.54 5.06
N ILE A 7 16.27 -3.52 4.59
CA ILE A 7 14.80 -3.57 4.52
C ILE A 7 14.33 -4.70 3.60
N ALA A 8 14.97 -4.87 2.44
CA ALA A 8 14.64 -5.93 1.50
C ALA A 8 15.05 -7.33 2.00
N SER A 9 16.07 -7.42 2.86
CA SER A 9 16.54 -8.71 3.39
C SER A 9 15.47 -9.41 4.22
N LEU A 10 14.67 -8.67 4.99
CA LEU A 10 13.62 -9.23 5.84
C LEU A 10 12.59 -10.06 5.04
N PRO A 11 11.86 -9.49 4.05
CA PRO A 11 10.89 -10.25 3.28
C PRO A 11 11.55 -11.32 2.41
N VAL A 12 12.77 -11.10 1.91
CA VAL A 12 13.48 -12.08 1.08
C VAL A 12 13.87 -13.31 1.90
N LEU A 13 14.49 -13.11 3.06
CA LEU A 13 14.92 -14.20 3.94
C LEU A 13 13.72 -14.94 4.53
N SER A 14 12.67 -14.22 4.94
CA SER A 14 11.46 -14.87 5.47
C SER A 14 10.70 -15.66 4.40
N SER A 15 10.76 -15.23 3.14
CA SER A 15 10.08 -15.91 2.02
C SER A 15 10.90 -17.04 1.40
N MET A 16 12.20 -17.10 1.69
CA MET A 16 13.14 -18.05 1.06
C MET A 16 12.73 -19.52 1.23
N PRO A 17 12.28 -19.99 2.41
CA PRO A 17 11.81 -21.37 2.57
C PRO A 17 10.64 -21.71 1.63
N PHE A 18 9.71 -20.76 1.41
CA PHE A 18 8.55 -20.96 0.56
C PHE A 18 8.90 -20.93 -0.92
N ILE A 19 9.85 -20.06 -1.31
CA ILE A 19 10.39 -19.98 -2.67
C ILE A 19 11.06 -21.30 -3.05
N VAL A 20 11.91 -21.84 -2.16
CA VAL A 20 12.64 -23.09 -2.39
C VAL A 20 11.69 -24.30 -2.36
N TRP A 21 10.72 -24.30 -1.45
CA TRP A 21 9.77 -25.41 -1.29
C TRP A 21 8.80 -25.53 -2.48
N ASN A 22 8.17 -24.42 -2.87
CA ASN A 22 7.24 -24.39 -4.00
C ASN A 22 7.10 -22.95 -4.54
N PHE A 23 7.96 -22.59 -5.50
CA PHE A 23 7.95 -21.28 -6.13
C PHE A 23 6.59 -20.93 -6.75
N GLU A 24 5.95 -21.87 -7.45
CA GLU A 24 4.66 -21.63 -8.09
C GLU A 24 3.56 -21.36 -7.05
N GLY A 25 3.51 -22.15 -5.97
CA GLY A 25 2.58 -21.96 -4.86
C GLY A 25 2.80 -20.62 -4.16
N PHE A 26 4.06 -20.24 -3.94
CA PHE A 26 4.41 -18.94 -3.36
C PHE A 26 3.96 -17.78 -4.28
N MET A 27 4.27 -17.82 -5.57
CA MET A 27 3.80 -16.82 -6.54
C MET A 27 2.28 -16.75 -6.60
N ARG A 28 1.60 -17.91 -6.61
CA ARG A 28 0.14 -17.96 -6.58
C ARG A 28 -0.42 -17.38 -5.28
N SER A 29 0.22 -17.56 -4.13
CA SER A 29 -0.23 -16.95 -2.86
C SER A 29 -0.07 -15.42 -2.83
N MET A 30 0.93 -14.91 -3.54
CA MET A 30 1.20 -13.46 -3.63
C MET A 30 0.29 -12.79 -4.66
N LEU A 31 0.03 -13.49 -5.77
CA LEU A 31 -0.77 -13.03 -6.89
C LEU A 31 -2.25 -13.42 -6.80
N PHE A 32 -2.65 -14.31 -5.91
CA PHE A 32 -4.05 -14.71 -5.73
C PHE A 32 -4.33 -14.83 -4.24
N GLN A 33 -5.30 -14.05 -3.77
CA GLN A 33 -5.87 -14.28 -2.45
C GLN A 33 -6.54 -15.65 -2.52
N ALA A 34 -6.09 -16.58 -1.67
CA ALA A 34 -6.69 -17.90 -1.54
C ALA A 34 -8.20 -17.75 -1.41
N VAL A 35 -8.93 -18.64 -2.09
CA VAL A 35 -10.37 -18.66 -2.35
C VAL A 35 -11.21 -18.61 -1.06
N ARG A 36 -11.19 -17.48 -0.35
CA ARG A 36 -12.26 -17.12 0.55
C ARG A 36 -13.32 -16.51 -0.34
N SER A 37 -14.47 -17.18 -0.40
CA SER A 37 -15.70 -16.57 -0.90
C SER A 37 -15.74 -15.15 -0.33
N PRO A 38 -15.90 -14.11 -1.16
CA PRO A 38 -16.09 -12.77 -0.65
C PRO A 38 -17.29 -12.85 0.29
N MET A 39 -17.02 -12.86 1.60
CA MET A 39 -18.08 -12.66 2.57
C MET A 39 -18.53 -11.24 2.32
N ASP A 40 -19.72 -11.12 1.76
CA ASP A 40 -20.44 -9.89 1.44
C ASP A 40 -20.85 -9.14 2.72
N ASP A 41 -20.01 -9.15 3.77
CA ASP A 41 -20.33 -8.54 5.06
C ASP A 41 -20.65 -7.04 4.93
N PHE A 42 -20.14 -6.40 3.86
CA PHE A 42 -20.47 -5.02 3.50
C PHE A 42 -21.36 -4.87 2.26
N GLY A 43 -21.56 -5.92 1.45
CA GLY A 43 -22.26 -5.83 0.15
C GLY A 43 -21.66 -4.77 -0.80
N THR A 44 -20.40 -4.37 -0.60
CA THR A 44 -19.76 -3.29 -1.34
C THR A 44 -18.92 -3.83 -2.48
N ILE A 45 -19.11 -3.24 -3.66
CA ILE A 45 -18.41 -3.60 -4.88
C ILE A 45 -17.04 -2.89 -4.86
N SER A 46 -15.94 -3.65 -4.85
CA SER A 46 -14.59 -3.09 -5.04
C SER A 46 -14.46 -2.42 -6.41
N VAL A 47 -13.53 -1.46 -6.56
CA VAL A 47 -13.34 -0.76 -7.85
C VAL A 47 -13.01 -1.75 -8.98
N GLY A 48 -12.22 -2.79 -8.67
CA GLY A 48 -11.94 -3.87 -9.62
C GLY A 48 -13.20 -4.63 -10.02
N ALA A 49 -14.05 -4.99 -9.06
CA ALA A 49 -15.31 -5.67 -9.33
C ALA A 49 -16.30 -4.79 -10.12
N LEU A 50 -16.35 -3.48 -9.85
CA LEU A 50 -17.18 -2.52 -10.58
C LEU A 50 -16.79 -2.45 -12.06
N MET A 51 -15.49 -2.52 -12.35
CA MET A 51 -14.94 -2.53 -13.71
C MET A 51 -14.95 -3.92 -14.36
N GLY A 52 -15.47 -4.95 -13.67
CA GLY A 52 -15.44 -6.34 -14.15
C GLY A 52 -14.04 -6.95 -14.20
N TRP A 53 -13.06 -6.33 -13.53
CA TRP A 53 -11.68 -6.79 -13.49
C TRP A 53 -11.47 -7.77 -12.34
N SER A 54 -11.12 -9.00 -12.68
CA SER A 54 -10.78 -10.06 -11.72
C SER A 54 -9.34 -10.53 -11.92
N GLY A 55 -8.72 -11.07 -10.87
CA GLY A 55 -7.35 -11.59 -10.95
C GLY A 55 -6.28 -10.51 -11.15
N LEU A 56 -5.32 -10.75 -12.05
CA LEU A 56 -4.16 -9.87 -12.28
C LEU A 56 -4.55 -8.49 -12.84
N PRO A 57 -5.46 -8.36 -13.84
CA PRO A 57 -5.90 -7.07 -14.35
C PRO A 57 -6.50 -6.13 -13.30
N GLY A 58 -7.24 -6.66 -12.31
CA GLY A 58 -7.81 -5.84 -11.23
C GLY A 58 -6.75 -5.27 -10.28
N ARG A 59 -5.56 -5.88 -10.22
CA ARG A 59 -4.45 -5.43 -9.36
C ARG A 59 -3.46 -4.51 -10.03
N LEU A 60 -3.38 -4.51 -11.37
CA LEU A 60 -2.48 -3.60 -12.10
C LEU A 60 -2.75 -2.12 -11.76
N PRO A 61 -4.00 -1.63 -11.75
CA PRO A 61 -4.30 -0.26 -11.34
C PRO A 61 -3.91 0.00 -9.88
N MET A 62 -4.17 -0.94 -8.97
CA MET A 62 -3.77 -0.84 -7.57
C MET A 62 -2.27 -0.63 -7.43
N PHE A 63 -1.46 -1.48 -8.07
CA PHE A 63 0.00 -1.35 -8.04
C PHE A 63 0.48 -0.07 -8.71
N ALA A 64 -0.15 0.36 -9.80
CA ALA A 64 0.20 1.61 -10.47
C ALA A 64 0.01 2.82 -9.54
N VAL A 65 -1.11 2.90 -8.83
CA VAL A 65 -1.39 4.00 -7.89
C VAL A 65 -0.46 3.95 -6.69
N MET A 66 -0.20 2.76 -6.12
CA MET A 66 0.76 2.61 -5.01
C MET A 66 2.17 3.01 -5.42
N LEU A 67 2.60 2.62 -6.62
CA LEU A 67 3.92 2.97 -7.16
C LEU A 67 4.02 4.47 -7.41
N LEU A 68 2.94 5.11 -7.88
CA LEU A 68 2.85 6.56 -8.05
C LEU A 68 2.93 7.30 -6.70
N ALA A 69 2.19 6.86 -5.68
CA ALA A 69 2.28 7.43 -4.34
C ALA A 69 3.70 7.32 -3.77
N THR A 70 4.33 6.16 -3.94
CA THR A 70 5.73 5.93 -3.52
C THR A 70 6.69 6.83 -4.30
N ALA A 71 6.51 6.99 -5.62
CA ALA A 71 7.34 7.84 -6.45
C ALA A 71 7.19 9.33 -6.08
N LEU A 72 5.98 9.79 -5.74
CA LEU A 72 5.73 11.15 -5.27
C LEU A 72 6.41 11.39 -3.91
N ALA A 73 6.33 10.43 -2.99
CA ALA A 73 7.02 10.50 -1.70
C ALA A 73 8.55 10.54 -1.88
N TRP A 74 9.08 9.69 -2.76
CA TRP A 74 10.51 9.66 -3.10
C TRP A 74 11.00 10.99 -3.68
N ARG A 75 10.19 11.63 -4.52
CA ARG A 75 10.46 12.97 -5.06
C ARG A 75 10.17 14.10 -4.07
N ARG A 76 9.86 13.79 -2.80
CA ARG A 76 9.48 14.73 -1.73
C ARG A 76 8.34 15.67 -2.12
N ARG A 77 7.43 15.22 -2.99
CA ARG A 77 6.24 15.99 -3.41
C ARG A 77 5.11 15.87 -2.40
N ILE A 78 5.03 14.73 -1.72
CA ILE A 78 4.13 14.45 -0.61
C ILE A 78 4.96 13.91 0.55
N GLY A 79 4.47 14.08 1.77
CA GLY A 79 5.11 13.50 2.94
C GLY A 79 4.93 11.98 3.01
N PRO A 80 5.77 11.29 3.81
CA PRO A 80 5.75 9.83 3.92
C PRO A 80 4.45 9.29 4.52
N TYR A 81 3.80 10.00 5.45
CA TYR A 81 2.55 9.57 6.07
C TYR A 81 1.37 9.72 5.10
N ILE A 82 1.34 10.79 4.32
CA ILE A 82 0.36 10.99 3.24
C ILE A 82 0.50 9.88 2.19
N ALA A 83 1.74 9.54 1.81
CA ALA A 83 1.98 8.45 0.87
C ALA A 83 1.50 7.11 1.42
N THR A 84 1.76 6.82 2.70
CA THR A 84 1.31 5.59 3.36
C THR A 84 -0.21 5.51 3.44
N LEU A 85 -0.88 6.62 3.77
CA LEU A 85 -2.34 6.70 3.76
C LEU A 85 -2.90 6.39 2.35
N PHE A 86 -2.33 6.98 1.29
CA PHE A 86 -2.77 6.70 -0.08
C PHE A 86 -2.56 5.24 -0.49
N ILE A 87 -1.43 4.64 -0.12
CA ILE A 87 -1.16 3.23 -0.38
C ILE A 87 -2.22 2.37 0.32
N MET A 88 -2.53 2.67 1.59
CA MET A 88 -3.51 1.91 2.36
C MET A 88 -4.94 2.08 1.82
N ALA A 89 -5.34 3.31 1.47
CA ALA A 89 -6.63 3.57 0.83
C ALA A 89 -6.77 2.83 -0.51
N THR A 90 -5.73 2.90 -1.35
CA THR A 90 -5.69 2.18 -2.62
C THR A 90 -5.78 0.67 -2.42
N PHE A 91 -5.08 0.12 -1.43
CA PHE A 91 -5.16 -1.31 -1.12
C PHE A 91 -6.59 -1.73 -0.79
N ILE A 92 -7.27 -0.94 0.04
CA ILE A 92 -8.64 -1.21 0.48
C ILE A 92 -9.63 -1.15 -0.68
N ASP A 93 -9.55 -0.10 -1.50
CA ASP A 93 -10.50 0.14 -2.60
C ASP A 93 -10.43 -0.92 -3.71
N TYR A 94 -9.24 -1.48 -3.93
CA TYR A 94 -8.98 -2.50 -4.94
C TYR A 94 -8.95 -3.93 -4.38
N SER A 95 -9.11 -4.11 -3.06
CA SER A 95 -9.23 -5.44 -2.47
C SER A 95 -10.59 -6.03 -2.82
N SER A 96 -10.58 -7.21 -3.45
CA SER A 96 -11.81 -7.95 -3.75
C SER A 96 -12.47 -8.56 -2.50
N VAL A 97 -11.72 -8.67 -1.40
CA VAL A 97 -12.23 -9.14 -0.12
C VAL A 97 -11.93 -8.07 0.91
N LEU A 98 -12.98 -7.41 1.38
CA LEU A 98 -12.89 -6.33 2.35
C LEU A 98 -13.08 -6.87 3.76
N PHE A 99 -12.03 -6.88 4.56
CA PHE A 99 -12.16 -7.21 5.99
C PHE A 99 -12.48 -5.94 6.78
N PRO A 100 -13.41 -5.98 7.76
CA PRO A 100 -13.69 -4.83 8.64
C PRO A 100 -12.44 -4.27 9.33
N GLN A 101 -11.48 -5.16 9.59
CA GLN A 101 -10.18 -4.85 10.19
C GLN A 101 -9.40 -3.79 9.40
N TYR A 102 -9.54 -3.76 8.09
CA TYR A 102 -8.82 -2.82 7.24
C TYR A 102 -9.20 -1.37 7.53
N MET A 103 -10.45 -1.11 7.88
CA MET A 103 -10.90 0.22 8.30
C MET A 103 -10.19 0.67 9.57
N VAL A 104 -10.02 -0.24 10.53
CA VAL A 104 -9.27 0.02 11.77
C VAL A 104 -7.81 0.31 11.47
N TRP A 105 -7.21 -0.34 10.49
CA TRP A 105 -5.81 -0.13 10.11
C TRP A 105 -5.56 1.23 9.44
N VAL A 106 -6.59 1.88 8.88
CA VAL A 106 -6.45 3.23 8.33
C VAL A 106 -6.39 4.30 9.42
N VAL A 107 -7.09 4.07 10.54
CA VAL A 107 -7.24 5.07 11.62
C VAL A 107 -5.92 5.65 12.12
N PRO A 108 -4.85 4.86 12.38
CA PRO A 108 -3.56 5.40 12.84
C PRO A 108 -2.89 6.36 11.85
N PHE A 109 -3.18 6.25 10.55
CA PHE A 109 -2.59 7.14 9.54
C PHE A 109 -3.21 8.53 9.54
N ILE A 110 -4.42 8.69 10.07
CA ILE A 110 -5.09 10.00 10.17
C ILE A 110 -4.26 10.98 11.02
N PRO A 111 -3.91 10.69 12.29
CA PRO A 111 -3.07 11.59 13.06
C PRO A 111 -1.65 11.72 12.49
N LEU A 112 -1.10 10.66 11.86
CA LEU A 112 0.23 10.73 11.25
C LEU A 112 0.28 11.70 10.05
N VAL A 113 -0.78 11.75 9.24
CA VAL A 113 -0.88 12.74 8.15
C VAL A 113 -0.90 14.17 8.68
N MET A 114 -1.41 14.40 9.90
CA MET A 114 -1.34 15.73 10.51
C MET A 114 0.10 16.17 10.76
N CYS A 115 1.04 15.25 11.02
CA CYS A 115 2.46 15.56 11.12
C CYS A 115 3.04 16.05 9.79
N ASP A 116 2.72 15.39 8.68
CA ASP A 116 3.16 15.83 7.35
C ASP A 116 2.61 17.21 7.00
N LEU A 117 1.35 17.47 7.35
CA LEU A 117 0.72 18.78 7.14
C LEU A 117 1.37 19.86 7.99
N TRP A 118 1.67 19.54 9.26
CA TRP A 118 2.37 20.45 10.16
C TRP A 118 3.75 20.83 9.63
N ASP A 119 4.53 19.85 9.19
CA ASP A 119 5.85 20.06 8.61
C ASP A 119 5.77 20.91 7.32
N ALA A 120 4.77 20.66 6.49
CA ALA A 120 4.52 21.46 5.29
C ALA A 120 4.19 22.93 5.63
N VAL A 121 3.41 23.18 6.68
CA VAL A 121 3.09 24.54 7.16
C VAL A 121 4.34 25.22 7.71
N GLN A 122 5.10 24.55 8.57
CA GLN A 122 6.35 25.07 9.14
C GLN A 122 7.36 25.45 8.05
N SER A 123 7.51 24.61 7.02
CA SER A 123 8.42 24.87 5.89
C SER A 123 8.07 26.11 5.07
N LYS A 124 6.81 26.55 5.09
CA LYS A 124 6.35 27.78 4.43
C LYS A 124 6.49 29.01 5.32
N MET A 125 6.38 28.84 6.64
CA MET A 125 6.46 29.93 7.62
C MET A 125 7.90 30.33 7.96
N LEU A 126 8.85 29.39 7.88
CA LEU A 126 10.26 29.69 8.17
C LEU A 126 10.97 30.23 6.91
N PRO A 127 11.67 31.37 6.99
CA PRO A 127 12.51 31.83 5.89
C PRO A 127 13.56 30.74 5.59
N ARG A 128 13.71 30.38 4.31
CA ARG A 128 14.77 29.44 3.92
C ARG A 128 16.11 30.01 4.37
N PRO A 129 16.95 29.24 5.08
CA PRO A 129 18.28 29.71 5.44
C PRO A 129 19.03 30.06 4.15
N THR A 130 19.39 31.32 4.02
CA THR A 130 20.27 31.83 2.96
C THR A 130 21.68 31.36 3.30
N THR A 131 22.08 30.23 2.73
CA THR A 131 23.48 29.80 2.63
C THR A 131 23.78 29.43 1.20
#